data_AF-A0A1S8JRZ3-F1
#
_entry.id   AF-A0A1S8JRZ3-F1
#
_cell.length_a   1.000
_cell.length_b   1.000
_cell.length_c   1.000
_cell.angle_alpha   90.00
_cell.angle_beta   90.00
_cell.angle_gamma   90.00
#
_symmetry.space_group_name_H-M   'P 1'
#
loop_
_entity.id
_entity.type
_entity.pdbx_description
1 polymer ?
#
loop_
_entity_poly.entity_id
_entity_poly.type
_entity_poly.pdbx_seq_one_letter_code
_entity_poly.pdbx_strand_id
1 'polypeptide(L)'
;LMIEKNHALARELTISGKLVAVITDGSAVLGLGNVGNQAGLPIVEGKALLYKNLAGVNAIPLAIEQKSVDEIVQTIVNLQNSFAGIHLEDIAAPKCFEIEEKLQEKLSI
;
A
#
# COMPACT_ATOMS: atom_id res chain seq x y z
N LEU A 1 -16.94 6.38 21.50
CA LEU A 1 -15.89 5.33 21.49
C LEU A 1 -14.58 5.86 22.11
N MET A 2 -13.62 5.03 22.54
CA MET A 2 -12.31 5.53 23.03
C MET A 2 -11.51 6.27 21.93
N ILE A 3 -11.47 5.70 20.72
CA ILE A 3 -10.76 6.26 19.56
C ILE A 3 -11.35 7.61 19.12
N GLU A 4 -12.66 7.81 19.28
CA GLU A 4 -13.31 9.10 18.99
C GLU A 4 -12.79 10.24 19.88
N LYS A 5 -12.39 9.93 21.13
CA LYS A 5 -11.84 10.91 22.07
C LYS A 5 -10.35 11.18 21.84
N ASN A 6 -9.63 10.20 21.29
CA ASN A 6 -8.22 10.31 20.95
C ASN A 6 -7.91 9.38 19.76
N HIS A 7 -7.80 9.97 18.57
CA HIS A 7 -7.57 9.22 17.33
C HIS A 7 -6.24 8.46 17.31
N ALA A 8 -5.22 8.88 18.08
CA ALA A 8 -3.95 8.16 18.16
C ALA A 8 -4.12 6.74 18.71
N LEU A 9 -5.14 6.52 19.55
CA LEU A 9 -5.47 5.19 20.08
C LEU A 9 -5.87 4.20 18.98
N ALA A 10 -6.22 4.64 17.77
CA ALA A 10 -6.47 3.72 16.66
C ALA A 10 -5.24 2.84 16.36
N ARG A 11 -4.04 3.42 16.42
CA ARG A 11 -2.78 2.69 16.18
C ARG A 11 -2.49 1.67 17.29
N GLU A 12 -2.88 1.95 18.52
CA GLU A 12 -2.65 1.08 19.67
C GLU A 12 -3.69 -0.02 19.80
N LEU A 13 -4.97 0.34 19.64
CA LEU A 13 -6.12 -0.50 19.96
C LEU A 13 -6.66 -1.29 18.76
N THR A 14 -6.15 -1.06 17.55
CA THR A 14 -6.59 -1.77 16.34
C THR A 14 -5.42 -2.35 15.57
N ILE A 15 -5.72 -3.11 14.51
CA ILE A 15 -4.69 -3.63 13.61
C ILE A 15 -4.04 -2.52 12.78
N SER A 16 -4.62 -1.32 12.68
CA SER A 16 -4.10 -0.27 11.80
C SER A 16 -2.67 0.14 12.14
N GLY A 17 -2.27 0.12 13.41
CA GLY A 17 -0.87 0.38 13.81
C GLY A 17 0.10 -0.79 13.58
N LYS A 18 -0.36 -1.89 12.98
CA LYS A 18 0.39 -3.14 12.78
C LYS A 18 0.14 -3.80 11.41
N LEU A 19 -0.49 -3.08 10.49
CA LEU A 19 -0.91 -3.59 9.17
C LEU A 19 -0.21 -2.80 8.06
N VAL A 20 0.47 -3.50 7.16
CA VAL A 20 1.08 -2.90 5.96
C VAL A 20 0.19 -3.14 4.75
N ALA A 21 -0.01 -2.12 3.91
CA ALA A 21 -0.61 -2.29 2.59
C ALA A 21 0.48 -2.57 1.55
N VAL A 22 0.38 -3.67 0.80
CA VAL A 22 1.25 -3.94 -0.35
C VAL A 22 0.46 -3.65 -1.61
N ILE A 23 0.78 -2.53 -2.27
CA ILE A 23 -0.05 -1.90 -3.30
C ILE A 23 0.59 -2.05 -4.67
N THR A 24 -0.18 -2.52 -5.65
CA THR A 24 0.23 -2.58 -7.05
C THR A 24 -0.85 -2.02 -7.98
N ASP A 25 -0.44 -1.43 -9.12
CA ASP A 25 -1.33 -1.17 -10.26
C ASP A 25 -1.09 -2.16 -11.44
N GLY A 26 -0.17 -3.12 -11.26
CA GLY A 26 0.17 -4.16 -12.20
C GLY A 26 0.82 -3.66 -13.49
N SER A 27 1.35 -2.44 -13.51
CA SER A 27 1.95 -1.84 -14.70
C SER A 27 3.39 -2.30 -14.97
N ALA A 28 4.08 -2.89 -13.99
CA ALA A 28 5.44 -3.41 -14.14
C ALA A 28 5.66 -4.73 -13.37
N VAL A 29 4.81 -5.73 -13.62
CA VAL A 29 4.88 -7.01 -12.91
C VAL A 29 6.10 -7.81 -13.38
N LEU A 30 7.10 -7.96 -12.51
CA LEU A 30 8.32 -8.74 -12.77
C LEU A 30 8.94 -8.39 -14.13
N GLY A 31 9.20 -9.40 -14.98
CA GLY A 31 9.64 -9.23 -16.37
C GLY A 31 8.50 -9.26 -17.39
N LEU A 32 7.23 -9.30 -16.93
CA LEU A 32 6.05 -9.41 -17.80
C LEU A 32 5.57 -8.03 -18.28
N GLY A 33 6.00 -6.96 -17.62
CA GLY A 33 5.58 -5.59 -17.93
C GLY A 33 4.16 -5.30 -17.45
N ASN A 34 3.40 -4.55 -18.25
CA ASN A 34 2.04 -4.18 -17.91
C ASN A 34 1.06 -5.32 -18.21
N VAL A 35 0.56 -5.96 -17.14
CA VAL A 35 -0.41 -7.06 -17.21
C VAL A 35 -1.77 -6.69 -16.59
N GLY A 36 -1.89 -5.46 -16.07
CA GLY A 36 -3.08 -4.99 -15.36
C GLY A 36 -3.07 -5.35 -13.87
N ASN A 37 -3.84 -4.58 -13.11
CA ASN A 37 -3.87 -4.63 -11.64
C ASN A 37 -4.20 -6.02 -11.07
N GLN A 38 -5.20 -6.71 -11.64
CA GLN A 38 -5.64 -8.03 -11.18
C GLN A 38 -4.55 -9.09 -11.37
N ALA A 39 -3.78 -9.02 -12.46
CA ALA A 39 -2.69 -9.96 -12.72
C ALA A 39 -1.48 -9.73 -11.81
N GLY A 40 -1.37 -8.57 -11.15
CA GLY A 40 -0.37 -8.30 -10.12
C GLY A 40 -0.70 -8.91 -8.74
N LEU A 41 -1.95 -9.30 -8.48
CA LEU A 41 -2.39 -9.83 -7.18
C LEU A 41 -1.54 -11.00 -6.67
N PRO A 42 -1.22 -12.04 -7.47
CA PRO A 42 -0.41 -13.16 -6.98
C PRO A 42 0.97 -12.73 -6.47
N ILE A 43 1.55 -11.67 -7.05
CA ILE A 43 2.87 -11.17 -6.65
C ILE A 43 2.79 -10.45 -5.31
N VAL A 44 1.84 -9.52 -5.15
CA VAL A 44 1.67 -8.79 -3.88
C VAL A 44 1.14 -9.69 -2.75
N GLU A 45 0.38 -10.74 -3.06
CA GLU A 45 0.03 -11.81 -2.11
C GLU A 45 1.27 -12.56 -1.63
N GLY A 46 2.16 -12.92 -2.55
CA GLY A 46 3.45 -13.53 -2.22
C GLY A 46 4.28 -12.63 -1.31
N LYS A 47 4.35 -11.33 -1.58
CA LYS A 47 5.05 -10.34 -0.73
C LYS A 47 4.42 -10.23 0.66
N ALA A 48 3.08 -10.22 0.76
CA ALA A 48 2.40 -10.22 2.03
C ALA A 48 2.68 -11.49 2.86
N LEU A 49 2.72 -12.66 2.21
CA LEU A 49 3.12 -13.92 2.85
C LEU A 49 4.58 -13.87 3.34
N LEU A 50 5.49 -13.27 2.58
CA LEU A 50 6.89 -13.09 2.99
C LEU A 50 7.01 -12.19 4.23
N TYR A 51 6.28 -11.07 4.29
CA TYR A 51 6.20 -10.24 5.50
C TYR A 51 5.80 -11.04 6.72
N LYS A 52 4.78 -11.90 6.58
CA LYS A 52 4.28 -12.70 7.68
C LYS A 52 5.28 -13.76 8.13
N ASN A 53 5.84 -14.51 7.19
CA ASN A 53 6.69 -15.66 7.49
C ASN A 53 8.09 -15.27 7.94
N LEU A 54 8.64 -14.16 7.42
CA LEU A 54 10.02 -13.76 7.69
C LEU A 54 10.13 -12.72 8.81
N ALA A 55 9.15 -11.84 8.95
CA ALA A 55 9.20 -10.72 9.89
C ALA A 55 8.03 -10.68 10.89
N GLY A 56 7.06 -11.59 10.78
CA GLY A 56 5.86 -11.58 11.62
C GLY A 56 4.92 -10.39 11.36
N VAL A 57 5.17 -9.61 10.31
CA VAL A 57 4.38 -8.42 9.94
C VAL A 57 3.10 -8.85 9.25
N ASN A 58 1.97 -8.25 9.64
CA ASN A 58 0.72 -8.46 8.91
C ASN A 58 0.69 -7.49 7.72
N ALA A 59 0.49 -8.03 6.53
CA ALA A 59 0.40 -7.27 5.31
C ALA A 59 -0.83 -7.73 4.51
N ILE A 60 -1.48 -6.80 3.80
CA ILE A 60 -2.57 -7.14 2.88
C ILE A 60 -2.25 -6.67 1.47
N PRO A 61 -2.54 -7.50 0.45
CA PRO A 61 -2.39 -7.11 -0.96
C PRO A 61 -3.53 -6.16 -1.36
N LEU A 62 -3.20 -5.10 -2.10
CA LEU A 62 -4.15 -4.19 -2.71
C LEU A 62 -3.78 -3.96 -4.18
N ALA A 63 -4.65 -4.38 -5.08
CA ALA A 63 -4.55 -4.01 -6.49
C ALA A 63 -5.44 -2.80 -6.76
N ILE A 64 -4.85 -1.71 -7.27
CA ILE A 64 -5.56 -0.48 -7.62
C ILE A 64 -5.61 -0.29 -9.13
N GLU A 65 -6.65 0.36 -9.62
CA GLU A 65 -6.77 0.71 -11.04
C GLU A 65 -5.61 1.60 -11.50
N GLN A 66 -5.14 1.40 -12.74
CA GLN A 66 -4.14 2.26 -13.35
C GLN A 66 -4.77 3.63 -13.65
N LYS A 67 -4.51 4.59 -12.76
CA LYS A 67 -4.99 5.98 -12.83
C LYS A 67 -3.84 6.98 -12.93
N SER A 68 -4.16 8.28 -12.98
CA SER A 68 -3.12 9.32 -12.90
C SER A 68 -2.36 9.23 -11.56
N VAL A 69 -1.16 9.84 -11.51
CA VAL A 69 -0.35 9.90 -10.27
C VAL A 69 -1.18 10.50 -9.13
N ASP A 70 -1.85 11.62 -9.37
CA ASP A 70 -2.62 12.32 -8.35
C ASP A 70 -3.80 11.50 -7.84
N GLU A 71 -4.49 10.77 -8.72
CA GLU A 71 -5.58 9.86 -8.31
C GLU A 71 -5.06 8.70 -7.45
N ILE A 72 -3.91 8.11 -7.80
CA ILE A 72 -3.31 7.04 -7.00
C ILE A 72 -2.87 7.57 -5.63
N VAL A 73 -2.15 8.69 -5.61
CA VAL A 73 -1.70 9.33 -4.38
C VAL A 73 -2.90 9.64 -3.48
N GLN A 74 -3.96 10.25 -4.04
CA GLN A 74 -5.16 10.59 -3.26
C GLN A 74 -5.86 9.34 -2.72
N THR A 75 -5.92 8.27 -3.51
CA THR A 75 -6.48 6.98 -3.07
C THR A 75 -5.72 6.45 -1.85
N ILE A 76 -4.38 6.44 -1.90
CA ILE A 76 -3.55 5.93 -0.81
C ILE A 76 -3.62 6.84 0.42
N VAL A 77 -3.59 8.17 0.23
CA VAL A 77 -3.75 9.16 1.31
C VAL A 77 -5.08 8.98 2.05
N ASN A 78 -6.17 8.72 1.33
CA ASN A 78 -7.48 8.48 1.93
C ASN A 78 -7.54 7.18 2.76
N LEU A 79 -6.69 6.20 2.43
CA LEU A 79 -6.63 4.90 3.10
C LEU A 79 -5.64 4.86 4.26
N GLN A 80 -4.75 5.85 4.41
CA GLN A 80 -3.59 5.79 5.30
C GLN A 80 -3.91 5.42 6.76
N ASN A 81 -5.06 5.84 7.28
CA ASN A 81 -5.42 5.60 8.69
C ASN A 81 -5.71 4.12 9.00
N SER A 82 -5.85 3.28 7.97
CA SER A 82 -6.03 1.83 8.10
C SER A 82 -4.70 1.08 8.20
N PHE A 83 -3.56 1.75 7.98
CA PHE A 83 -2.26 1.11 7.83
C PHE A 83 -1.19 1.78 8.68
N ALA A 84 -0.15 1.01 9.00
CA ALA A 84 1.06 1.43 9.67
C ALA A 84 2.20 1.69 8.69
N GLY A 85 2.04 1.27 7.43
CA GLY A 85 3.00 1.49 6.37
C GLY A 85 2.42 1.12 5.02
N ILE A 86 2.98 1.71 3.97
CA ILE A 86 2.64 1.45 2.58
C ILE A 86 3.88 0.89 1.88
N HIS A 87 3.69 -0.20 1.14
CA HIS A 87 4.68 -0.80 0.25
C HIS A 87 4.16 -0.68 -1.18
N LEU A 88 4.80 0.13 -2.02
CA LEU A 88 4.50 0.22 -3.45
C LEU A 88 5.26 -0.88 -4.21
N GLU A 89 4.56 -1.66 -5.02
CA GLU A 89 5.13 -2.81 -5.74
C GLU A 89 4.61 -2.86 -7.19
N ASP A 90 5.47 -3.24 -8.14
CA ASP A 90 5.11 -3.46 -9.55
C ASP A 90 4.38 -2.29 -10.24
N ILE A 91 4.79 -1.05 -9.91
CA ILE A 91 4.34 0.19 -10.58
C ILE A 91 5.46 0.68 -11.51
N ALA A 92 5.13 0.95 -12.76
CA ALA A 92 6.09 1.29 -13.80
C ALA A 92 6.75 2.66 -13.58
N ALA A 93 8.02 2.75 -13.97
CA ALA A 93 8.71 4.03 -14.13
C ALA A 93 8.18 4.81 -15.34
N PRO A 94 8.25 6.16 -15.34
CA PRO A 94 8.75 7.01 -14.27
C PRO A 94 7.73 7.27 -13.14
N LYS A 95 6.48 6.81 -13.32
CA LYS A 95 5.33 7.10 -12.47
C LYS A 95 5.53 6.70 -11.00
N CYS A 96 6.19 5.56 -10.74
CA CYS A 96 6.45 5.08 -9.39
C CYS A 96 7.25 6.08 -8.53
N PHE A 97 8.24 6.77 -9.12
CA PHE A 97 9.06 7.74 -8.40
C PHE A 97 8.24 8.96 -7.95
N GLU A 98 7.41 9.50 -8.85
CA GLU A 98 6.56 10.65 -8.53
C GLU A 98 5.47 10.29 -7.49
N ILE A 99 4.92 9.07 -7.56
CA ILE A 99 4.00 8.56 -6.54
C ILE A 99 4.70 8.46 -5.19
N GLU A 100 5.89 7.85 -5.13
CA GLU A 100 6.66 7.68 -3.91
C GLU A 100 6.98 9.04 -3.26
N GLU A 101 7.51 9.99 -4.02
CA GLU A 101 7.84 11.34 -3.56
C GLU A 101 6.60 12.03 -2.95
N LYS A 102 5.50 12.08 -3.70
CA LYS A 102 4.25 12.71 -3.23
C LYS A 102 3.65 12.01 -2.00
N LEU A 103 3.83 10.70 -1.85
CA LEU A 103 3.35 9.97 -0.67
C LEU A 103 4.23 10.23 0.55
N GLN A 104 5.55 10.30 0.40
CA GLN A 104 6.46 10.65 1.49
C GLN A 104 6.14 12.03 2.07
N GLU A 105 5.69 12.99 1.24
CA GLU A 105 5.28 14.32 1.70
C GLU A 105 3.91 14.34 2.40
N LYS A 106 2.99 13.45 2.01
CA LYS A 106 1.56 13.52 2.40
C LYS A 106 1.15 12.53 3.49
N LEU A 107 1.87 11.43 3.63
CA LEU A 107 1.56 10.39 4.61
C LEU A 107 2.15 10.72 5.98
N SER A 108 1.46 10.27 7.02
CA SER A 108 1.87 10.40 8.43
C SER A 108 2.33 9.07 9.04
N ILE A 109 2.64 8.09 8.19
CA ILE A 109 3.03 6.71 8.48
C ILE A 109 4.30 6.34 7.75
#